data_AF-A0AAW0IFB8-F1
#
_entry.id   AF-A0AAW0IFB8-F1
#
_cell.length_a   1.000
_cell.length_b   1.000
_cell.length_c   1.000
_cell.angle_alpha   90.00
_cell.angle_beta   90.00
_cell.angle_gamma   90.00
#
_symmetry.space_group_name_H-M   'P 1'
#
loop_
_entity.id
_entity.type
_entity.pdbx_description
1 polymer ?
#
loop_
_entity_poly.entity_id
_entity_poly.type
_entity_poly.pdbx_seq_one_letter_code
_entity_poly.pdbx_strand_id
1 'polypeptide(L)'
;IVMLVNENPLLAEAAALGKCYKVLDLICEKCMKQRDMNEVLAMKMHYISCIFQKCVGFLKEGENKLDTLIKSLLKGRASDGFPVYQEKLIRESIRKFPYCEATLLQQLVRSIAPVEIGSDPTAFSVLTQAITGQVGFVDVEFCTTCGEKGASKRCSVCKMVIYCDQTCQKTHWFAHKKMCKSLKDVYEKQQSEAAKHKKQEEKNGKLDANSNHVTEDQPEAEVGISQENSTPDDPVEGAREPRDEAGLAHAQDAPAGPQLSEE
;
A
#
# COMPACT_ATOMS: atom_id res chain seq x y z
N ILE A 1 7.22 6.63 10.54
CA ILE A 1 6.61 7.37 11.69
C ILE A 1 7.61 7.59 12.83
N VAL A 2 8.11 6.56 13.53
CA VAL A 2 9.00 6.77 14.70
C VAL A 2 10.30 7.51 14.32
N MET A 3 10.90 7.18 13.18
CA MET A 3 12.07 7.91 12.66
C MET A 3 11.77 9.40 12.42
N LEU A 4 10.60 9.72 11.85
CA LEU A 4 10.17 11.10 11.64
C LEU A 4 10.03 11.87 12.97
N VAL A 5 9.51 11.22 14.01
CA VAL A 5 9.44 11.83 15.36
C VAL A 5 10.85 12.05 15.92
N ASN A 6 11.75 11.08 15.77
CA ASN A 6 13.13 11.15 16.27
C ASN A 6 13.95 12.25 15.56
N GLU A 7 13.74 12.44 14.26
CA GLU A 7 14.45 13.41 13.43
C GLU A 7 13.89 14.83 13.55
N ASN A 8 12.70 15.00 14.14
CA ASN A 8 12.04 16.29 14.28
C ASN A 8 12.04 16.77 15.75
N PRO A 9 12.89 17.75 16.12
CA PRO A 9 12.98 18.23 17.49
C PRO A 9 11.66 18.76 18.08
N LEU A 10 10.75 19.29 17.24
CA LEU A 10 9.45 19.79 17.69
C LEU A 10 8.49 18.66 18.08
N LEU A 11 8.72 17.45 17.58
CA LEU A 11 7.94 16.25 17.90
C LEU A 11 8.63 15.37 18.94
N ALA A 12 9.94 15.50 19.13
CA ALA A 12 10.74 14.73 20.09
C ALA A 12 10.56 15.18 21.56
N GLU A 13 9.53 15.98 21.87
CA GLU A 13 9.13 16.35 23.22
C GLU A 13 7.83 15.63 23.61
N ALA A 14 7.84 14.93 24.76
CA ALA A 14 6.69 14.13 25.20
C ALA A 14 5.40 14.94 25.36
N ALA A 15 5.49 16.19 25.79
CA ALA A 15 4.33 17.08 25.95
C ALA A 15 3.76 17.51 24.59
N ALA A 16 4.61 17.90 23.64
CA ALA A 16 4.22 18.29 22.29
C ALA A 16 3.58 17.12 21.54
N LEU A 17 4.25 15.97 21.51
CA LEU A 17 3.73 14.75 20.89
C LEU A 17 2.44 14.27 21.57
N GLY A 18 2.33 14.52 22.88
CA GLY A 18 1.13 14.32 23.67
C GLY A 18 -0.09 15.10 23.15
N LYS A 19 0.11 16.35 22.73
CA LYS A 19 -0.94 17.16 22.09
C LYS A 19 -1.26 16.63 20.69
N CYS A 20 -0.24 16.21 19.93
CA CYS A 20 -0.43 15.67 18.58
C CYS A 20 -1.32 14.42 18.57
N TYR A 21 -1.07 13.44 19.44
CA TYR A 21 -1.90 12.22 19.43
C TYR A 21 -3.34 12.49 19.88
N LYS A 22 -3.57 13.44 20.81
CA LYS A 22 -4.93 13.87 21.18
C LYS A 22 -5.69 14.47 20.00
N VAL A 23 -5.02 15.26 19.15
CA VAL A 23 -5.63 15.77 17.91
C VAL A 23 -5.99 14.62 16.97
N LEU A 24 -5.13 13.62 16.83
CA LEU A 24 -5.41 12.43 16.02
C LEU A 24 -6.62 11.63 16.56
N ASP A 25 -6.74 11.50 17.88
CA ASP A 25 -7.90 10.86 18.52
C ASP A 25 -9.20 11.62 18.24
N LEU A 26 -9.18 12.96 18.31
CA LEU A 26 -10.33 13.80 17.96
C LEU A 26 -10.72 13.69 16.48
N ILE A 27 -9.74 13.60 15.57
CA ILE A 27 -10.00 13.38 14.15
C ILE A 27 -10.62 11.99 13.93
N CYS A 28 -10.09 10.95 14.58
CA CYS A 28 -10.65 9.60 14.56
C CYS A 28 -12.12 9.61 14.99
N GLU A 29 -12.42 10.27 16.11
CA GLU A 29 -13.78 10.40 16.63
C GLU A 29 -14.71 11.14 15.66
N LYS A 30 -14.25 12.27 15.10
CA LYS A 30 -15.00 13.03 14.11
C LYS A 30 -15.33 12.19 12.87
N CYS A 31 -14.37 11.40 12.38
CA CYS A 31 -14.56 10.52 11.22
C CYS A 31 -15.62 9.43 11.46
N MET A 32 -15.80 9.00 12.71
CA MET A 32 -16.76 7.95 13.08
C MET A 32 -18.13 8.48 13.48
N LYS A 33 -18.22 9.73 13.98
CA LYS A 33 -19.48 10.35 14.43
C LYS A 33 -20.22 11.16 13.37
N GLN A 34 -19.57 11.49 12.26
CA GLN A 34 -20.22 12.19 11.15
C GLN A 34 -21.24 11.29 10.42
N ARG A 35 -22.19 11.91 9.69
CA ARG A 35 -23.25 11.20 8.94
C ARG A 35 -22.67 10.13 8.00
N ASP A 36 -21.64 10.51 7.24
CA ASP A 36 -20.94 9.62 6.32
C ASP A 36 -19.64 9.14 6.98
N MET A 37 -19.72 8.01 7.69
CA MET A 37 -18.59 7.46 8.43
C MET A 37 -17.38 7.23 7.52
N ASN A 38 -16.20 7.66 7.96
CA ASN A 38 -14.95 7.44 7.25
C ASN A 38 -14.05 6.52 8.07
N GLU A 39 -14.36 5.22 8.06
CA GLU A 39 -13.66 4.20 8.83
C GLU A 39 -12.17 4.10 8.45
N VAL A 40 -11.84 4.30 7.17
CA VAL A 40 -10.46 4.24 6.66
C VAL A 40 -9.61 5.36 7.27
N LEU A 41 -10.11 6.59 7.22
CA LEU A 41 -9.41 7.73 7.80
C LEU A 41 -9.35 7.62 9.33
N ALA A 42 -10.42 7.16 9.97
CA ALA A 42 -10.43 6.90 11.41
C ALA A 42 -9.36 5.89 11.82
N MET A 43 -9.29 4.74 11.16
CA MET A 43 -8.27 3.71 11.41
C MET A 43 -6.86 4.25 11.18
N LYS A 44 -6.64 5.04 10.14
CA LYS A 44 -5.34 5.69 9.86
C LYS A 44 -4.93 6.63 10.99
N MET A 45 -5.83 7.50 11.45
CA MET A 45 -5.54 8.46 12.53
C MET A 45 -5.32 7.75 13.87
N HIS A 46 -6.13 6.74 14.17
CA HIS A 46 -5.95 5.87 15.33
C HIS A 46 -4.60 5.14 15.33
N TYR A 47 -4.20 4.56 14.19
CA TYR A 47 -2.92 3.88 14.06
C TYR A 47 -1.76 4.85 14.33
N ILE A 48 -1.78 6.05 13.72
CA ILE A 48 -0.75 7.07 13.97
C ILE A 48 -0.76 7.50 15.44
N SER A 49 -1.94 7.69 16.05
CA SER A 49 -2.10 7.99 17.47
C SER A 49 -1.46 6.91 18.35
N CYS A 50 -1.71 5.63 18.08
CA CYS A 50 -1.09 4.51 18.80
C CYS A 50 0.44 4.56 18.74
N ILE A 51 1.01 4.87 17.57
CA ILE A 51 2.47 5.01 17.42
C ILE A 51 3.00 6.22 18.19
N PHE A 52 2.30 7.36 18.17
CA PHE A 52 2.68 8.54 18.94
C PHE A 52 2.60 8.29 20.45
N GLN A 53 1.55 7.64 20.93
CA GLN A 53 1.43 7.21 22.33
C GLN A 53 2.60 6.28 22.72
N LYS A 54 2.99 5.36 21.83
CA LYS A 54 4.18 4.51 22.03
C LYS A 54 5.45 5.35 22.15
N CYS A 55 5.64 6.33 21.27
CA CYS A 55 6.78 7.24 21.32
C CYS A 55 6.80 8.08 22.61
N VAL A 56 5.65 8.62 23.04
CA VAL A 56 5.51 9.35 24.32
C VAL A 56 5.93 8.48 25.50
N GLY A 57 5.53 7.21 25.52
CA GLY A 57 5.96 6.26 26.55
C GLY A 57 7.48 6.17 26.65
N PHE A 58 8.15 5.98 25.51
CA PHE A 58 9.62 5.93 25.46
C PHE A 58 10.28 7.27 25.81
N LEU A 59 9.74 8.40 25.36
CA LEU A 59 10.29 9.73 25.69
C LEU A 59 10.24 10.06 27.18
N LYS A 60 9.25 9.54 27.91
CA LYS A 60 9.17 9.70 29.38
C LYS A 60 10.21 8.88 30.13
N GLU A 61 10.80 7.85 29.51
CA GLU A 61 11.82 6.99 30.12
C GLU A 61 13.25 7.56 30.03
N GLY A 62 13.46 8.70 29.34
CA GLY A 62 14.74 9.41 29.25
C GLY A 62 15.33 9.51 27.83
N GLU A 63 16.64 9.80 27.74
CA GLU A 63 17.35 10.04 26.47
C GLU A 63 17.56 8.78 25.62
N ASN A 64 17.66 8.95 24.29
CA ASN A 64 17.93 7.90 23.28
C ASN A 64 16.92 6.73 23.25
N LYS A 65 15.73 6.93 23.83
CA LYS A 65 14.70 5.89 23.92
C LYS A 65 14.00 5.65 22.59
N LEU A 66 13.81 6.68 21.76
CA LEU A 66 13.25 6.51 20.41
C LEU A 66 14.18 5.69 19.50
N ASP A 67 15.50 5.86 19.60
CA ASP A 67 16.46 4.98 18.89
C ASP A 67 16.33 3.52 19.31
N THR A 68 16.08 3.28 20.60
CA THR A 68 15.84 1.93 21.12
C THR A 68 14.54 1.35 20.55
N LEU A 69 13.49 2.17 20.42
CA LEU A 69 12.24 1.77 19.77
C LEU A 69 12.45 1.48 18.28
N ILE A 70 13.18 2.33 17.55
CA ILE A 70 13.54 2.12 16.13
C ILE A 70 14.28 0.79 15.97
N LYS A 71 15.31 0.54 16.79
CA LYS A 71 16.05 -0.73 16.75
C LYS A 71 15.15 -1.93 17.07
N SER A 72 14.20 -1.78 17.99
CA SER A 72 13.25 -2.86 18.31
C SER A 72 12.30 -3.17 17.16
N LEU A 73 11.85 -2.14 16.42
CA LEU A 73 10.99 -2.28 15.25
C LEU A 73 11.72 -2.94 14.07
N LEU A 74 13.00 -2.60 13.87
CA LEU A 74 13.82 -3.12 12.76
C LEU A 74 14.45 -4.49 13.05
N LYS A 75 14.38 -4.96 14.31
CA LYS A 75 15.01 -6.23 14.70
C LYS A 75 14.17 -7.42 14.24
N GLY A 76 14.71 -8.17 13.29
CA GLY A 76 14.18 -9.47 12.88
C GLY A 76 14.43 -10.60 13.87
N ARG A 77 13.58 -11.64 13.83
CA ARG A 77 13.83 -12.94 14.50
C ARG A 77 15.01 -13.66 13.85
N ALA A 78 15.69 -14.52 14.60
CA ALA A 78 16.95 -15.13 14.16
C ALA A 78 16.81 -16.11 12.98
N SER A 79 15.64 -16.72 12.81
CA SER A 79 15.39 -17.74 11.79
C SER A 79 15.34 -17.18 10.36
N ASP A 80 14.65 -16.06 10.16
CA ASP A 80 14.34 -15.51 8.83
C ASP A 80 14.33 -13.99 8.77
N GLY A 81 14.55 -13.31 9.89
CA GLY A 81 14.54 -11.85 9.95
C GLY A 81 13.18 -11.20 10.09
N PHE A 82 12.09 -11.94 10.31
CA PHE A 82 10.76 -11.36 10.44
C PHE A 82 10.68 -10.40 11.65
N PRO A 83 10.18 -9.16 11.49
CA PRO A 83 10.14 -8.13 12.54
C PRO A 83 8.98 -8.37 13.53
N VAL A 84 9.11 -9.38 14.38
CA VAL A 84 8.07 -9.83 15.32
C VAL A 84 7.51 -8.70 16.20
N TYR A 85 8.37 -7.78 16.66
CA TYR A 85 7.92 -6.66 17.49
C TYR A 85 7.02 -5.69 16.72
N GLN A 86 7.36 -5.39 15.47
CA GLN A 86 6.57 -4.53 14.59
C GLN A 86 5.20 -5.18 14.31
N GLU A 87 5.17 -6.47 13.97
CA GLU A 87 3.93 -7.21 13.74
C GLU A 87 3.01 -7.18 14.98
N LYS A 88 3.56 -7.43 16.17
CA LYS A 88 2.80 -7.37 17.43
C LYS A 88 2.25 -5.97 17.70
N LEU A 89 3.05 -4.93 17.48
CA LEU A 89 2.64 -3.55 17.67
C LEU A 89 1.49 -3.15 16.74
N ILE A 90 1.52 -3.58 15.48
CA ILE A 90 0.43 -3.32 14.52
C ILE A 90 -0.84 -4.04 14.95
N ARG A 91 -0.76 -5.32 15.31
CA ARG A 91 -1.90 -6.09 15.82
C ARG A 91 -2.50 -5.48 17.09
N GLU A 92 -1.65 -5.02 18.00
CA GLU A 92 -2.08 -4.30 19.21
C GLU A 92 -2.82 -3.00 18.86
N SER A 93 -2.29 -2.22 17.92
CA SER A 93 -2.89 -0.95 17.49
C SER A 93 -4.28 -1.19 16.88
N ILE A 94 -4.43 -2.20 16.02
CA ILE A 94 -5.74 -2.58 15.44
C ILE A 94 -6.75 -2.94 16.53
N ARG A 95 -6.36 -3.80 17.49
CA ARG A 95 -7.27 -4.21 18.59
C ARG A 95 -7.68 -3.06 19.51
N LYS A 96 -6.86 -2.01 19.62
CA LYS A 96 -7.17 -0.82 20.43
C LYS A 96 -8.13 0.16 19.74
N PHE A 97 -8.56 -0.12 18.51
CA PHE A 97 -9.50 0.77 17.81
C PHE A 97 -10.80 0.88 18.61
N PRO A 98 -11.25 2.10 18.97
CA PRO A 98 -12.30 2.27 19.98
C PRO A 98 -13.72 1.96 19.48
N TYR A 99 -13.89 1.73 18.18
CA TYR A 99 -15.19 1.47 17.55
C TYR A 99 -15.30 0.00 17.15
N CYS A 100 -15.73 -0.85 18.08
CA CYS A 100 -15.79 -2.31 17.88
C CYS A 100 -16.71 -2.72 16.72
N GLU A 101 -17.80 -1.98 16.48
CA GLU A 101 -18.77 -2.27 15.42
C GLU A 101 -18.32 -1.80 14.03
N ALA A 102 -17.17 -1.14 13.91
CA ALA A 102 -16.64 -0.68 12.62
C ALA A 102 -16.38 -1.88 11.70
N THR A 103 -16.97 -1.85 10.51
CA THR A 103 -16.89 -2.94 9.53
C THR A 103 -15.44 -3.25 9.15
N LEU A 104 -14.62 -2.21 9.00
CA LEU A 104 -13.20 -2.29 8.71
C LEU A 104 -12.44 -3.01 9.81
N LEU A 105 -12.70 -2.68 11.09
CA LEU A 105 -12.06 -3.37 12.21
C LEU A 105 -12.39 -4.87 12.19
N GLN A 106 -13.66 -5.21 11.99
CA GLN A 106 -14.11 -6.60 11.93
C GLN A 106 -13.42 -7.37 10.80
N GLN A 107 -13.27 -6.75 9.63
CA GLN A 107 -12.53 -7.33 8.50
C GLN A 107 -11.04 -7.54 8.85
N LEU A 108 -10.36 -6.52 9.37
CA LEU A 108 -8.95 -6.60 9.78
C LEU A 108 -8.73 -7.73 10.79
N VAL A 109 -9.56 -7.81 11.83
CA VAL A 109 -9.44 -8.81 12.89
C VAL A 109 -9.68 -10.22 12.34
N ARG A 110 -10.70 -10.43 11.51
CA ARG A 110 -10.98 -11.74 10.89
C ARG A 110 -9.83 -12.21 10.00
N SER A 111 -9.18 -11.31 9.27
CA SER A 111 -8.04 -11.64 8.41
C SER A 111 -6.75 -11.93 9.18
N ILE A 112 -6.54 -11.30 10.34
CA ILE A 112 -5.25 -11.34 11.05
C ILE A 112 -5.26 -12.29 12.25
N ALA A 113 -6.37 -12.36 13.01
CA ALA A 113 -6.46 -13.13 14.25
C ALA A 113 -6.10 -14.63 14.12
N PRO A 114 -6.52 -15.37 13.08
CA PRO A 114 -6.18 -16.78 12.94
C PRO A 114 -4.76 -17.02 12.39
N VAL A 115 -4.07 -15.97 11.93
CA VAL A 115 -2.78 -16.07 11.26
C VAL A 115 -1.65 -16.00 12.29
N GLU A 116 -0.78 -17.01 12.28
CA GLU A 116 0.42 -17.05 13.11
C GLU A 116 1.38 -15.89 12.79
N ILE A 117 2.12 -15.44 13.82
CA ILE A 117 3.07 -14.34 13.66
C ILE A 117 4.23 -14.79 12.75
N GLY A 118 4.40 -14.07 11.64
CA GLY A 118 5.42 -14.35 10.63
C GLY A 118 4.92 -15.20 9.47
N SER A 119 3.62 -15.48 9.40
CA SER A 119 2.95 -16.07 8.25
C SER A 119 2.13 -15.00 7.51
N ASP A 120 1.87 -15.24 6.23
CA ASP A 120 1.02 -14.37 5.43
C ASP A 120 -0.48 -14.68 5.61
N PRO A 121 -1.35 -13.66 5.52
CA PRO A 121 -1.00 -12.24 5.38
C PRO A 121 -0.55 -11.61 6.72
N THR A 122 0.48 -10.78 6.67
CA THR A 122 0.94 -10.00 7.84
C THR A 122 -0.05 -8.92 8.26
N ALA A 123 -0.04 -8.48 9.51
CA ALA A 123 -0.86 -7.36 9.94
C ALA A 123 -0.54 -6.07 9.18
N PHE A 124 0.74 -5.88 8.81
CA PHE A 124 1.16 -4.75 7.98
C PHE A 124 0.53 -4.78 6.58
N SER A 125 0.54 -5.93 5.90
CA SER A 125 -0.01 -6.04 4.54
C SER A 125 -1.53 -5.85 4.53
N VAL A 126 -2.24 -6.47 5.48
CA VAL A 126 -3.70 -6.31 5.59
C VAL A 126 -4.08 -4.86 5.92
N LEU A 127 -3.40 -4.23 6.90
CA LEU A 127 -3.67 -2.84 7.26
C LEU A 127 -3.36 -1.87 6.11
N THR A 128 -2.26 -2.10 5.39
CA THR A 128 -1.89 -1.28 4.23
C THR A 128 -2.95 -1.39 3.15
N GLN A 129 -3.35 -2.60 2.77
CA GLN A 129 -4.39 -2.82 1.76
C GLN A 129 -5.72 -2.17 2.14
N ALA A 130 -6.10 -2.27 3.42
CA ALA A 130 -7.31 -1.65 3.95
C ALA A 130 -7.30 -0.11 3.86
N ILE A 131 -6.14 0.52 4.08
CA ILE A 131 -6.01 1.99 4.09
C ILE A 131 -5.76 2.57 2.71
N THR A 132 -4.95 1.92 1.88
CA THR A 132 -4.55 2.43 0.56
C THR A 132 -5.41 1.89 -0.57
N GLY A 133 -6.28 0.92 -0.30
CA GLY A 133 -7.05 0.21 -1.31
C GLY A 133 -6.19 -0.69 -2.20
N GLN A 134 -6.78 -1.14 -3.30
CA GLN A 134 -6.07 -1.80 -4.39
C GLN A 134 -5.30 -0.75 -5.20
N VAL A 135 -4.06 -0.46 -4.79
CA VAL A 135 -3.12 0.23 -5.66
C VAL A 135 -2.79 -0.71 -6.83
N GLY A 136 -3.07 -0.27 -8.06
CA GLY A 136 -2.63 -0.99 -9.27
C GLY A 136 -1.13 -1.24 -9.25
N PHE A 137 -0.62 -2.18 -10.06
CA PHE A 137 0.79 -2.57 -10.09
C PHE A 137 1.69 -1.36 -10.41
N VAL A 138 2.15 -0.66 -9.36
CA VAL A 138 3.21 0.33 -9.44
C VAL A 138 4.46 -0.37 -8.92
N ASP A 139 5.43 -0.59 -9.81
CA ASP A 139 6.76 -1.13 -9.47
C ASP A 139 7.55 -0.09 -8.67
N VAL A 140 7.13 0.14 -7.43
CA VAL A 140 7.76 1.07 -6.51
C VAL A 140 8.40 0.26 -5.40
N GLU A 141 9.72 0.38 -5.33
CA GLU A 141 10.51 -0.22 -4.27
C GLU A 141 10.40 0.60 -2.97
N PHE A 142 10.24 -0.11 -1.86
CA PHE A 142 10.12 0.50 -0.54
C PHE A 142 11.40 0.28 0.26
N CYS A 143 11.83 1.33 0.96
CA CYS A 143 13.02 1.22 1.80
C CYS A 143 12.76 0.26 2.96
N THR A 144 13.64 -0.71 3.14
CA THR A 144 13.55 -1.69 4.24
C THR A 144 13.67 -1.06 5.63
N THR A 145 14.20 0.16 5.74
CA THR A 145 14.39 0.84 7.04
C THR A 145 13.24 1.79 7.37
N CYS A 146 12.97 2.78 6.51
CA CYS A 146 11.97 3.81 6.80
C CYS A 146 10.59 3.51 6.21
N GLY A 147 10.50 2.57 5.26
CA GLY A 147 9.25 2.25 4.55
C GLY A 147 8.83 3.28 3.50
N GLU A 148 9.67 4.28 3.21
CA GLU A 148 9.39 5.26 2.16
C GLU A 148 9.50 4.64 0.76
N LYS A 149 8.70 5.17 -0.16
CA LYS A 149 8.69 4.81 -1.58
C LYS A 149 9.94 5.33 -2.30
N GLY A 150 10.30 4.69 -3.41
CA GLY A 150 11.38 5.17 -4.29
C GLY A 150 12.78 4.81 -3.77
N ALA A 151 12.90 3.74 -2.99
CA ALA A 151 14.20 3.23 -2.60
C ALA A 151 14.95 2.72 -3.84
N SER A 152 16.21 3.10 -4.00
CA SER A 152 16.98 2.81 -5.21
C SER A 152 18.34 2.15 -4.94
N LYS A 153 18.78 2.09 -3.69
CA LYS A 153 20.13 1.62 -3.34
C LYS A 153 20.06 0.25 -2.70
N ARG A 154 20.43 -0.78 -3.48
CA ARG A 154 20.56 -2.15 -2.97
C ARG A 154 21.85 -2.30 -2.16
N CYS A 155 21.83 -3.15 -1.13
CA CYS A 155 23.02 -3.52 -0.39
C CYS A 155 24.06 -4.11 -1.36
N SER A 156 25.27 -3.55 -1.38
CA SER A 156 26.33 -3.95 -2.31
C SER A 156 26.79 -5.40 -2.14
N VAL A 157 26.60 -5.97 -0.94
CA VAL A 157 27.02 -7.33 -0.61
C VAL A 157 25.97 -8.38 -1.00
N CYS A 158 24.75 -8.27 -0.47
CA CYS A 158 23.72 -9.28 -0.69
C CYS A 158 22.80 -9.00 -1.87
N LYS A 159 22.71 -7.74 -2.32
CA LYS A 159 21.79 -7.26 -3.38
C LYS A 159 20.29 -7.50 -3.13
N MET A 160 19.90 -8.14 -2.03
CA MET A 160 18.51 -8.45 -1.68
C MET A 160 17.75 -7.32 -0.98
N VAL A 161 18.44 -6.48 -0.19
CA VAL A 161 17.80 -5.43 0.63
C VAL A 161 18.02 -4.07 -0.01
N ILE A 162 16.99 -3.21 -0.02
CA ILE A 162 17.01 -1.90 -0.67
C ILE A 162 16.74 -0.75 0.32
N TYR A 163 17.43 0.36 0.12
CA TYR A 163 17.40 1.54 0.97
C TYR A 163 17.22 2.83 0.15
N CYS A 164 16.73 3.88 0.81
CA CYS A 164 16.79 5.23 0.25
C CYS A 164 18.26 5.67 0.09
N ASP A 165 19.02 5.55 1.16
CA ASP A 165 20.38 6.06 1.26
C ASP A 165 21.25 5.32 2.29
N GLN A 166 22.46 5.84 2.49
CA GLN A 166 23.44 5.31 3.43
C GLN A 166 22.99 5.45 4.89
N THR A 167 22.15 6.43 5.22
CA THR A 167 21.61 6.66 6.56
C THR A 167 20.69 5.51 6.94
N CYS A 168 19.72 5.19 6.07
CA CYS A 168 18.83 4.04 6.27
C CYS A 168 19.61 2.72 6.41
N GLN A 169 20.60 2.50 5.54
CA GLN A 169 21.46 1.31 5.64
C GLN A 169 22.19 1.23 6.99
N LYS A 170 22.80 2.33 7.46
CA LYS A 170 23.50 2.37 8.76
C LYS A 170 22.54 2.10 9.92
N THR A 171 21.34 2.69 9.89
CA THR A 171 20.30 2.50 10.91
C THR A 171 19.86 1.03 11.00
N HIS A 172 19.71 0.34 9.87
CA HIS A 172 19.30 -1.08 9.85
C HIS A 172 20.47 -2.07 9.99
N TRP A 173 21.72 -1.62 9.85
CA TRP A 173 22.91 -2.49 9.78
C TRP A 173 23.03 -3.47 10.95
N PHE A 174 22.67 -3.07 12.17
CA PHE A 174 22.76 -3.92 13.36
C PHE A 174 21.94 -5.23 13.24
N ALA A 175 20.82 -5.19 12.52
CA ALA A 175 19.97 -6.35 12.22
C ALA A 175 20.40 -7.00 10.92
N HIS A 176 20.54 -6.22 9.85
CA HIS A 176 20.85 -6.72 8.51
C HIS A 176 22.15 -7.53 8.46
N LYS A 177 23.23 -7.08 9.12
CA LYS A 177 24.55 -7.74 9.05
C LYS A 177 24.53 -9.22 9.44
N LYS A 178 23.58 -9.61 10.31
CA LYS A 178 23.43 -11.00 10.79
C LYS A 178 22.89 -11.92 9.70
N MET A 179 22.17 -11.37 8.72
CA MET A 179 21.53 -12.13 7.64
C MET A 179 22.11 -11.82 6.27
N CYS A 180 22.93 -10.77 6.16
CA CYS A 180 23.48 -10.29 4.89
C CYS A 180 24.22 -11.40 4.12
N LYS A 181 24.97 -12.26 4.83
CA LYS A 181 25.65 -13.40 4.20
C LYS A 181 24.64 -14.41 3.65
N SER A 182 23.69 -14.86 4.46
CA SER A 182 22.65 -15.81 4.02
C SER A 182 21.84 -15.27 2.85
N LEU A 183 21.51 -13.97 2.86
CA LEU A 183 20.80 -13.32 1.75
C LEU A 183 21.63 -13.27 0.47
N LYS A 184 22.96 -13.12 0.57
CA LYS A 184 23.86 -13.20 -0.57
C LYS A 184 23.82 -14.59 -1.19
N ASP A 185 23.90 -15.63 -0.37
CA ASP A 185 23.87 -17.02 -0.85
C ASP A 185 22.53 -17.34 -1.56
N VAL A 186 21.41 -16.84 -1.02
CA VAL A 186 20.09 -16.93 -1.66
C VAL A 186 20.08 -16.22 -3.02
N TYR A 187 20.59 -14.99 -3.10
CA TYR A 187 20.65 -14.23 -4.34
C TYR A 187 21.50 -14.92 -5.42
N GLU A 188 22.66 -15.46 -5.05
CA GLU A 188 23.53 -16.20 -5.97
C GLU A 188 22.86 -17.48 -6.48
N LYS A 189 22.17 -18.20 -5.60
CA LYS A 189 21.36 -19.37 -5.99
C LYS A 189 20.27 -18.99 -6.99
N GLN A 190 19.48 -17.95 -6.69
CA GLN A 190 18.42 -17.44 -7.59
C GLN A 190 18.96 -17.06 -8.97
N GLN A 191 20.10 -16.37 -9.04
CA GLN A 191 20.73 -16.04 -10.32
C GLN A 191 21.19 -17.27 -11.09
N SER A 192 21.75 -18.27 -10.39
CA SER A 192 22.18 -19.52 -11.02
C SER A 192 21.01 -20.32 -11.59
N GLU A 193 19.87 -20.34 -10.89
CA GLU A 193 18.64 -21.02 -11.30
C GLU A 193 18.00 -20.30 -12.49
N ALA A 194 17.90 -18.97 -12.44
CA ALA A 194 17.42 -18.16 -13.55
C ALA A 194 18.29 -18.34 -14.81
N ALA A 195 19.61 -18.40 -14.66
CA ALA A 195 20.52 -18.64 -15.78
C ALA A 195 20.38 -20.05 -16.38
N LYS A 196 20.08 -21.07 -15.55
CA LYS A 196 19.79 -22.44 -16.02
C LYS A 196 18.48 -22.47 -16.80
N HIS A 197 17.43 -21.83 -16.29
CA HIS A 197 16.12 -21.76 -16.93
C HIS A 197 16.22 -21.09 -18.31
N LYS A 198 16.89 -19.94 -18.39
CA LYS A 198 17.11 -19.21 -19.64
C LYS A 198 17.87 -20.04 -20.68
N LYS A 199 18.92 -20.76 -20.27
CA LYS A 199 19.68 -21.65 -21.18
C LYS A 199 18.87 -22.85 -21.67
N GLN A 200 17.91 -23.34 -20.88
CA GLN A 200 17.04 -24.44 -21.27
C GLN A 200 15.95 -23.97 -22.25
N GLU A 201 15.37 -22.79 -22.02
CA GLU A 201 14.45 -22.13 -22.95
C GLU A 201 15.11 -21.85 -24.31
N GLU A 202 16.34 -21.32 -24.32
CA GLU A 202 17.10 -21.06 -25.56
C GLU A 202 17.46 -22.34 -26.32
N LYS A 203 17.68 -23.47 -25.63
CA LYS A 203 17.92 -24.77 -26.27
C LYS A 203 16.66 -25.38 -26.85
N ASN A 204 15.53 -25.26 -26.17
CA ASN A 204 14.25 -25.79 -26.63
C ASN A 204 13.72 -24.97 -27.82
N GLY A 205 13.80 -23.63 -27.77
CA GLY A 205 13.37 -22.78 -28.89
C GLY A 205 14.22 -22.92 -30.17
N LYS A 206 15.43 -23.50 -30.09
CA LYS A 206 16.26 -23.81 -31.27
C LYS A 206 15.91 -25.12 -31.96
N LEU A 207 15.22 -26.05 -31.29
CA LEU A 207 14.76 -27.30 -31.87
C LEU A 207 13.49 -27.12 -32.71
N ASP A 208 12.64 -26.15 -32.35
CA ASP A 208 11.39 -25.86 -33.07
C ASP A 208 11.61 -25.09 -34.40
N ALA A 209 12.78 -24.46 -34.60
CA ALA A 209 13.11 -23.75 -35.84
C ALA A 209 13.61 -24.66 -36.98
N ASN A 210 13.91 -25.94 -36.70
CA ASN A 210 14.51 -26.86 -37.66
C ASN A 210 13.51 -27.86 -38.28
N SER A 211 12.20 -27.65 -38.08
CA SER A 211 11.10 -28.44 -38.66
C SER A 211 10.18 -27.58 -39.53
N ASN A 212 10.74 -26.80 -40.44
CA ASN A 212 10.00 -26.29 -41.60
C ASN A 212 10.73 -26.74 -42.88
N HIS A 213 10.59 -28.03 -43.21
CA HIS A 213 10.83 -28.50 -44.57
C HIS A 213 9.62 -28.10 -45.42
N VAL A 214 9.90 -27.24 -46.39
CA VAL A 214 9.02 -26.80 -47.48
C VAL A 214 8.60 -28.00 -48.33
N THR A 215 7.31 -28.26 -48.48
CA THR A 215 6.78 -28.91 -49.69
C THR A 215 6.00 -27.86 -50.45
N GLU A 216 6.65 -27.33 -51.50
CA GLU A 216 5.99 -26.64 -52.61
C GLU A 216 5.11 -27.65 -53.34
N ASP A 217 3.84 -27.32 -53.53
CA ASP A 217 3.06 -27.79 -54.68
C ASP A 217 2.04 -26.70 -55.07
N GLN A 218 2.12 -26.28 -56.33
CA GLN A 218 1.18 -25.45 -57.07
C GLN A 218 1.41 -25.77 -58.56
N PRO A 219 0.49 -25.46 -59.49
CA PRO A 219 -0.98 -25.57 -59.47
C PRO A 219 -1.52 -26.20 -60.78
N GLU A 220 -2.77 -26.66 -60.86
CA GLU A 220 -3.51 -26.72 -62.14
C GLU A 220 -4.99 -26.33 -61.98
N ALA A 221 -5.49 -25.68 -63.04
CA ALA A 221 -6.68 -24.85 -63.11
C ALA A 221 -7.94 -25.62 -63.50
N GLU A 222 -9.13 -25.05 -63.23
CA GLU A 222 -10.15 -24.88 -64.27
C GLU A 222 -11.22 -23.85 -63.91
N VAL A 223 -11.74 -23.20 -64.94
CA VAL A 223 -12.56 -21.99 -64.99
C VAL A 223 -14.05 -22.34 -65.05
N GLY A 224 -14.91 -21.56 -64.37
CA GLY A 224 -16.35 -21.55 -64.57
C GLY A 224 -16.99 -20.24 -64.11
N ILE A 225 -17.32 -19.37 -65.07
CA ILE A 225 -17.93 -18.05 -64.90
C ILE A 225 -19.45 -18.17 -64.75
N SER A 226 -20.03 -17.44 -63.80
CA SER A 226 -21.27 -16.68 -64.04
C SER A 226 -21.49 -15.58 -62.98
N GLN A 227 -21.78 -14.39 -63.50
CA GLN A 227 -22.11 -13.15 -62.81
C GLN A 227 -23.49 -13.22 -62.13
N GLU A 228 -23.71 -12.43 -61.08
CA GLU A 228 -24.81 -11.44 -61.06
C GLU A 228 -24.59 -10.36 -59.99
N ASN A 229 -24.80 -9.10 -60.40
CA ASN A 229 -24.87 -7.86 -59.62
C ASN A 229 -25.87 -8.00 -58.45
N SER A 230 -25.78 -7.29 -57.32
CA SER A 230 -26.18 -5.87 -57.22
C SER A 230 -25.92 -5.31 -55.80
N THR A 231 -25.24 -4.16 -55.71
CA THR A 231 -25.52 -3.06 -54.76
C THR A 231 -26.66 -2.18 -55.34
N PRO A 232 -27.22 -1.13 -54.70
CA PRO A 232 -26.91 -0.44 -53.42
C PRO A 232 -28.21 -0.24 -52.55
N ASP A 233 -28.25 0.37 -51.37
CA ASP A 233 -28.28 1.83 -51.14
C ASP A 233 -28.36 2.14 -49.61
N ASP A 234 -27.55 3.10 -49.18
CA ASP A 234 -27.75 3.98 -48.02
C ASP A 234 -28.79 5.07 -48.40
N PRO A 235 -29.53 5.73 -47.47
CA PRO A 235 -28.98 6.97 -46.89
C PRO A 235 -29.46 7.38 -45.47
N VAL A 236 -28.48 7.86 -44.68
CA VAL A 236 -28.35 9.20 -44.03
C VAL A 236 -29.62 9.98 -43.61
N GLU A 237 -29.66 10.36 -42.32
CA GLU A 237 -29.86 11.72 -41.72
C GLU A 237 -30.18 11.54 -40.21
N GLY A 238 -29.83 12.36 -39.23
CA GLY A 238 -29.25 13.70 -39.15
C GLY A 238 -29.55 14.27 -37.75
N ALA A 239 -28.51 14.74 -37.06
CA ALA A 239 -28.39 15.71 -35.94
C ALA A 239 -29.61 16.13 -35.07
N ARG A 240 -29.37 16.28 -33.74
CA ARG A 240 -29.33 17.59 -33.02
C ARG A 240 -29.20 17.45 -31.48
N GLU A 241 -28.29 18.24 -30.90
CA GLU A 241 -28.31 18.65 -29.48
C GLU A 241 -29.48 19.63 -29.20
N PRO A 242 -29.77 19.99 -27.93
CA PRO A 242 -29.23 21.27 -27.45
C PRO A 242 -28.81 21.34 -25.97
N ARG A 243 -27.98 22.36 -25.70
CA ARG A 243 -27.67 22.99 -24.39
C ARG A 243 -28.55 24.24 -24.17
N ASP A 244 -28.36 24.83 -22.97
CA ASP A 244 -28.68 26.20 -22.51
C ASP A 244 -30.12 26.43 -22.00
N GLU A 245 -30.46 27.33 -21.07
CA GLU A 245 -29.80 28.10 -19.98
C GLU A 245 -30.97 28.76 -19.20
N ALA A 246 -30.70 29.20 -17.96
CA ALA A 246 -31.23 30.40 -17.28
C ALA A 246 -32.75 30.70 -17.13
N GLY A 247 -33.15 31.11 -15.91
CA GLY A 247 -34.41 31.79 -15.64
C GLY A 247 -34.69 32.09 -14.16
N LEU A 248 -34.20 33.24 -13.67
CA LEU A 248 -34.52 33.89 -12.38
C LEU A 248 -35.95 34.49 -12.34
N ALA A 249 -36.57 34.53 -11.15
CA ALA A 249 -37.27 35.69 -10.51
C ALA A 249 -38.12 35.20 -9.30
N HIS A 250 -37.82 35.63 -8.05
CA HIS A 250 -38.51 36.69 -7.24
C HIS A 250 -39.99 36.37 -6.89
N ALA A 251 -40.55 36.59 -5.68
CA ALA A 251 -40.19 37.34 -4.47
C ALA A 251 -41.19 37.01 -3.31
N GLN A 252 -40.81 37.35 -2.06
CA GLN A 252 -41.64 37.86 -0.93
C GLN A 252 -42.76 36.94 -0.36
N ASP A 253 -43.03 36.78 0.94
CA ASP A 253 -42.99 37.70 2.09
C ASP A 253 -42.91 36.92 3.43
N ALA A 254 -42.30 37.56 4.44
CA ALA A 254 -42.58 37.33 5.86
C ALA A 254 -43.68 38.32 6.31
N PRO A 255 -44.40 38.16 7.45
CA PRO A 255 -43.77 38.43 8.75
C PRO A 255 -44.40 37.74 9.99
N ALA A 256 -43.72 37.98 11.13
CA ALA A 256 -44.22 38.20 12.49
C ALA A 256 -44.76 37.03 13.33
N GLY A 257 -44.14 36.87 14.51
CA GLY A 257 -44.64 36.07 15.64
C GLY A 257 -45.87 36.68 16.33
N PRO A 258 -46.23 36.16 17.51
CA PRO A 258 -45.65 36.77 18.72
C PRO A 258 -45.28 35.78 19.84
N GLN A 259 -44.66 36.39 20.84
CA GLN A 259 -44.00 35.91 22.04
C GLN A 259 -44.96 35.92 23.26
N LEU A 260 -44.56 35.22 24.33
CA LEU A 260 -44.98 35.31 25.77
C LEU A 260 -46.25 34.51 26.14
N SER A 261 -46.35 33.82 27.27
CA SER A 261 -45.96 34.18 28.67
C SER A 261 -45.67 32.92 29.53
N GLU A 262 -44.65 32.95 30.39
CA GLU A 262 -44.72 32.96 31.89
C GLU A 262 -45.36 31.73 32.56
N GLU A 263 -44.53 30.86 33.16
CA GLU A 263 -44.38 30.63 34.61
C GLU A 263 -43.11 29.80 34.90
#